data_AF-A0A1B6JU22-F1
#
_entry.id   AF-A0A1B6JU22-F1
#
_cell.length_a   1.000
_cell.length_b   1.000
_cell.length_c   1.000
_cell.angle_alpha   90.00
_cell.angle_beta   90.00
_cell.angle_gamma   90.00
#
_symmetry.space_group_name_H-M   'P 1'
#
loop_
_entity.id
_entity.type
_entity.pdbx_description
1 polymer ?
#
loop_
_entity_poly.entity_id
_entity_poly.type
_entity_poly.pdbx_seq_one_letter_code
_entity_poly.pdbx_strand_id
1 'polypeptide(L)'
;DPYIEWEKDLTNIPARRGRIRQQNIITRLPGPKGQSRNVTSPLESFQLFFPDDELEKIVGYTNQWIDAARETLVQERDARVTNLTEIKALIGILFFAGVCKSSHQNILDLWAEDGTGIDFFRCAMSSKRFRFLLRALRFDDN
;
A
#
# COMPACT_ATOMS: atom_id res chain seq x y z
N ASP A 1 57.35 -17.40 -9.87
CA ASP A 1 57.68 -15.96 -9.78
C ASP A 1 56.40 -15.21 -9.42
N PRO A 2 56.36 -14.45 -8.31
CA PRO A 2 55.19 -14.33 -7.45
C PRO A 2 54.22 -13.22 -7.86
N TYR A 3 53.01 -13.38 -7.32
CA TYR A 3 51.84 -12.50 -7.40
C TYR A 3 52.17 -11.03 -7.07
N ILE A 4 51.80 -10.12 -7.98
CA ILE A 4 51.82 -8.68 -7.74
C ILE A 4 50.54 -8.31 -7.01
N GLU A 5 50.66 -8.09 -5.70
CA GLU A 5 49.63 -7.53 -4.84
C GLU A 5 49.66 -5.99 -4.99
N TRP A 6 48.58 -5.39 -5.50
CA TRP A 6 48.47 -3.94 -5.64
C TRP A 6 48.07 -3.32 -4.29
N GLU A 7 49.04 -3.06 -3.43
CA GLU A 7 48.83 -2.22 -2.25
C GLU A 7 48.60 -0.77 -2.71
N LYS A 8 47.34 -0.31 -2.63
CA LYS A 8 47.00 1.08 -2.95
C LYS A 8 47.54 1.95 -1.82
N ASP A 9 48.66 2.62 -2.05
CA ASP A 9 49.19 3.62 -1.14
C ASP A 9 48.20 4.80 -1.02
N LEU A 10 47.41 4.78 0.06
CA LEU A 10 46.38 5.77 0.37
C LEU A 10 46.95 7.07 0.93
N THR A 11 48.27 7.16 1.14
CA THR A 11 48.91 8.29 1.82
C THR A 11 49.25 9.45 0.89
N ASN A 12 49.17 9.25 -0.43
CA ASN A 12 49.62 10.22 -1.43
C ASN A 12 48.54 10.56 -2.48
N ILE A 13 47.31 10.85 -2.03
CA ILE A 13 46.25 11.34 -2.91
C ILE A 13 46.44 12.85 -3.07
N PRO A 14 46.90 13.37 -4.23
CA PRO A 14 47.00 14.80 -4.43
C PRO A 14 45.62 15.44 -4.28
N ALA A 15 45.52 16.47 -3.44
CA ALA A 15 44.28 17.20 -3.23
C ALA A 15 43.73 17.66 -4.60
N ARG A 16 42.53 17.19 -4.96
CA ARG A 16 41.84 17.57 -6.20
C ARG A 16 41.54 19.08 -6.19
N ARG A 17 42.51 19.89 -6.62
CA ARG A 17 42.37 21.34 -6.81
C ARG A 17 41.77 21.60 -8.19
N GLY A 18 40.46 21.45 -8.30
CA GLY A 18 39.68 21.83 -9.48
C GLY A 18 38.22 22.01 -9.10
N ARG A 19 37.59 23.09 -9.60
CA ARG A 19 36.16 23.33 -9.38
C ARG A 19 35.38 22.16 -9.97
N ILE A 20 34.53 21.51 -9.16
CA ILE A 20 33.61 20.48 -9.63
C ILE A 20 32.73 21.11 -10.72
N ARG A 21 32.65 20.45 -11.89
CA ARG A 21 31.78 20.91 -12.99
C ARG A 21 30.36 21.12 -12.45
N GLN A 22 29.70 22.22 -12.80
CA GLN A 22 28.34 22.58 -12.32
C GLN A 22 27.37 21.39 -12.37
N GLN A 23 27.39 20.62 -13.47
CA GLN A 23 26.56 19.43 -13.68
C GLN A 23 26.85 18.23 -12.76
N ASN A 24 28.03 18.20 -12.11
CA ASN A 24 28.44 17.16 -11.16
C ASN A 24 28.20 17.58 -9.70
N ILE A 25 27.68 18.79 -9.47
CA ILE A 25 27.28 19.24 -8.13
C ILE A 25 25.89 18.67 -7.86
N ILE A 26 25.81 17.74 -6.91
CA ILE A 26 24.53 17.25 -6.40
C ILE A 26 23.89 18.41 -5.61
N THR A 27 22.99 19.15 -6.26
CA THR A 27 22.29 20.29 -5.65
C THR A 27 21.07 19.86 -4.84
N ARG A 28 20.59 18.62 -5.02
CA ARG A 28 19.45 18.05 -4.31
C ARG A 28 19.86 16.70 -3.75
N LEU A 29 19.92 16.62 -2.42
CA LEU A 29 20.11 15.34 -1.75
C LEU A 29 18.87 14.46 -1.97
N PRO A 30 19.04 13.16 -2.25
CA PRO A 30 17.93 12.22 -2.34
C PRO A 30 17.26 12.11 -0.96
N GLY A 31 15.94 12.12 -0.93
CA GLY A 31 15.19 11.92 0.31
C GLY A 31 13.76 12.46 0.26
N PRO A 32 12.99 12.21 1.33
CA PRO A 32 11.62 12.71 1.47
C PRO A 32 11.55 14.24 1.38
N LYS A 33 10.46 14.74 0.80
CA LYS A 33 10.22 16.18 0.56
C LYS A 33 8.94 16.64 1.24
N GLY A 34 8.92 17.91 1.63
CA GLY A 34 7.75 18.52 2.25
C GLY A 34 7.33 17.76 3.52
N GLN A 35 6.03 17.45 3.62
CA GLN A 35 5.44 16.80 4.79
C GLN A 35 6.00 15.40 5.08
N SER A 36 6.49 14.69 4.06
CA SER A 36 7.09 13.35 4.22
C SER A 36 8.41 13.33 4.99
N ARG A 37 9.03 14.49 5.28
CA ARG A 37 10.27 14.57 6.05
C ARG A 37 10.12 14.23 7.53
N ASN A 38 8.95 14.53 8.09
CA ASN A 38 8.69 14.40 9.52
C ASN A 38 7.95 13.10 9.86
N VAL A 39 7.66 12.27 8.85
CA VAL A 39 7.00 10.99 9.04
C VAL A 39 7.98 9.99 9.61
N THR A 40 7.58 9.33 10.71
CA THR A 40 8.45 8.42 11.46
C THR A 40 7.91 7.00 11.52
N SER A 41 6.61 6.81 11.26
CA SER A 41 6.00 5.48 11.24
C SER A 41 5.66 5.01 9.82
N PRO A 42 5.65 3.67 9.58
CA PRO A 42 5.16 3.10 8.32
C PRO A 42 3.69 3.48 8.04
N LEU A 43 2.86 3.57 9.07
CA LEU A 43 1.45 3.93 8.93
C LEU A 43 1.28 5.37 8.45
N GLU A 44 1.96 6.33 9.09
CA GLU A 44 1.97 7.73 8.63
C GLU A 44 2.51 7.84 7.20
N SER A 45 3.52 7.04 6.84
CA SER A 45 4.05 6.99 5.47
C SER A 45 2.98 6.54 4.48
N PHE A 46 2.22 5.51 4.84
CA PHE A 46 1.13 4.99 4.02
C PHE A 46 0.00 6.02 3.85
N GLN A 47 -0.35 6.73 4.92
CA GLN A 47 -1.39 7.77 4.91
C GLN A 47 -1.06 8.97 4.00
N LEU A 48 0.21 9.19 3.65
CA LEU A 48 0.57 10.18 2.63
C LEU A 48 0.10 9.80 1.22
N PHE A 49 -0.03 8.51 0.93
CA PHE A 49 -0.50 8.00 -0.37
C PHE A 49 -2.01 7.75 -0.38
N PHE A 50 -2.57 7.42 0.79
CA PHE A 50 -4.00 7.17 0.99
C PHE A 50 -4.53 8.08 2.10
N PRO A 51 -4.66 9.39 1.84
CA PRO A 51 -5.14 10.32 2.83
C PRO A 51 -6.65 10.12 3.07
N ASP A 52 -7.09 10.38 4.30
CA ASP A 52 -8.45 10.06 4.74
C ASP A 52 -9.53 10.79 3.95
N ASP A 53 -9.26 12.02 3.48
CA ASP A 53 -10.18 12.81 2.66
C ASP A 53 -10.44 12.18 1.28
N GLU A 54 -9.41 11.59 0.65
CA GLU A 54 -9.59 10.83 -0.60
C GLU A 54 -10.30 9.49 -0.36
N LEU A 55 -10.01 8.81 0.76
CA LEU A 55 -10.70 7.58 1.13
C LEU A 55 -12.18 7.81 1.46
N GLU A 56 -12.54 8.94 2.07
CA GLU A 56 -13.94 9.30 2.33
C GLU A 56 -14.73 9.55 1.05
N LYS A 57 -14.10 10.04 -0.02
CA LYS A 57 -14.75 10.11 -1.35
C LYS A 57 -15.10 8.71 -1.87
N ILE A 58 -14.15 7.76 -1.77
CA ILE A 58 -14.37 6.36 -2.14
C ILE A 58 -15.51 5.75 -1.33
N VAL A 59 -15.57 6.03 -0.02
CA VAL A 59 -16.71 5.63 0.83
C VAL A 59 -18.01 6.18 0.29
N GLY A 60 -18.07 7.48 -0.02
CA GLY A 60 -19.25 8.15 -0.58
C GLY A 60 -19.75 7.50 -1.87
N TYR A 61 -18.88 7.38 -2.87
CA TYR A 61 -19.22 6.77 -4.17
C TYR A 61 -19.63 5.30 -4.05
N THR A 62 -18.93 4.55 -3.21
CA THR A 62 -19.26 3.14 -2.95
C THR A 62 -20.64 3.02 -2.31
N ASN A 63 -20.98 3.89 -1.37
CA ASN A 63 -22.28 3.90 -0.69
C ASN A 63 -23.43 4.30 -1.63
N GLN A 64 -23.23 5.31 -2.49
CA GLN A 64 -24.20 5.67 -3.52
C GLN A 64 -24.54 4.46 -4.40
N TRP A 65 -23.52 3.73 -4.86
CA TRP A 65 -23.74 2.52 -5.66
C TRP A 65 -24.44 1.40 -4.87
N ILE A 66 -24.07 1.18 -3.60
CA ILE A 66 -24.73 0.18 -2.75
C ILE A 66 -26.21 0.49 -2.58
N ASP A 67 -26.56 1.76 -2.34
CA ASP A 67 -27.94 2.18 -2.17
C ASP A 67 -28.73 2.06 -3.47
N ALA A 68 -28.14 2.36 -4.63
CA ALA A 68 -28.77 2.17 -5.94
C ALA A 68 -28.98 0.68 -6.28
N ALA A 69 -28.02 -0.18 -5.93
CA ALA A 69 -28.08 -1.61 -6.22
C ALA A 69 -28.96 -2.42 -5.26
N ARG A 70 -29.42 -1.82 -4.14
CA ARG A 70 -30.13 -2.51 -3.05
C ARG A 70 -31.35 -3.30 -3.50
N GLU A 71 -32.13 -2.74 -4.43
CA GLU A 71 -33.34 -3.38 -4.97
C GLU A 71 -33.03 -4.57 -5.86
N THR A 72 -31.84 -4.62 -6.47
CA THR A 72 -31.39 -5.78 -7.27
C THR A 72 -30.71 -6.82 -6.37
N LEU A 73 -30.15 -6.38 -5.24
CA LEU A 73 -29.40 -7.18 -4.29
C LEU A 73 -30.27 -7.76 -3.16
N VAL A 74 -31.58 -7.94 -3.36
CA VAL A 74 -32.58 -8.37 -2.33
C VAL A 74 -32.15 -9.60 -1.51
N GLN A 75 -31.28 -10.46 -2.04
CA GLN A 75 -30.75 -11.64 -1.34
C GLN A 75 -29.54 -11.37 -0.44
N GLU A 76 -28.83 -10.25 -0.62
CA GLU A 76 -27.69 -9.90 0.22
C GLU A 76 -28.16 -9.14 1.45
N ARG A 77 -28.50 -9.88 2.52
CA ARG A 77 -28.66 -9.34 3.88
C ARG A 77 -27.46 -8.48 4.36
N ASP A 78 -26.35 -8.54 3.63
CA ASP A 78 -25.08 -7.87 3.88
C ASP A 78 -24.82 -6.64 2.98
N ALA A 79 -25.81 -6.17 2.21
CA ALA A 79 -25.75 -4.92 1.43
C ALA A 79 -25.83 -3.66 2.31
N ARG A 80 -25.01 -3.63 3.35
CA ARG A 80 -24.82 -2.49 4.24
C ARG A 80 -23.85 -1.52 3.61
N VAL A 81 -24.14 -0.23 3.79
CA VAL A 81 -23.18 0.85 3.47
C VAL A 81 -21.85 0.59 4.19
N THR A 82 -20.78 1.05 3.58
CA THR A 82 -19.41 0.99 4.10
C THR A 82 -19.05 2.27 4.85
N ASN A 83 -17.92 2.25 5.54
CA ASN A 83 -17.32 3.40 6.21
C ASN A 83 -15.80 3.42 5.98
N LEU A 84 -15.16 4.50 6.42
CA LEU A 84 -13.71 4.68 6.29
C LEU A 84 -12.91 3.53 6.88
N THR A 85 -13.32 2.99 8.03
CA THR A 85 -12.66 1.86 8.68
C THR A 85 -12.72 0.59 7.83
N GLU A 86 -13.88 0.28 7.25
CA GLU A 86 -14.05 -0.87 6.35
C GLU A 86 -13.24 -0.71 5.06
N ILE A 87 -13.18 0.49 4.47
CA ILE A 87 -12.34 0.74 3.28
C ILE A 87 -10.85 0.63 3.63
N LYS A 88 -10.41 1.16 4.77
CA LYS A 88 -9.03 0.97 5.26
C LYS A 88 -8.71 -0.52 5.49
N ALA A 89 -9.64 -1.27 6.08
CA ALA A 89 -9.50 -2.71 6.27
C ALA A 89 -9.42 -3.46 4.94
N LEU A 90 -10.27 -3.11 3.97
CA LEU A 90 -10.25 -3.67 2.61
C LEU A 90 -8.88 -3.46 1.93
N ILE A 91 -8.36 -2.23 1.99
CA ILE A 91 -7.04 -1.89 1.44
C ILE A 91 -5.93 -2.64 2.19
N GLY A 92 -6.00 -2.72 3.52
CA GLY A 92 -5.05 -3.46 4.34
C GLY A 92 -5.00 -4.95 4.00
N ILE A 93 -6.17 -5.56 3.78
CA ILE A 93 -6.28 -6.95 3.31
C ILE A 93 -5.63 -7.11 1.93
N LEU A 94 -5.89 -6.22 0.98
CA LEU A 94 -5.28 -6.27 -0.36
C LEU A 94 -3.76 -6.14 -0.30
N PHE A 95 -3.26 -5.23 0.53
CA PHE A 95 -1.83 -5.03 0.73
C PHE A 95 -1.17 -6.27 1.33
N PHE A 96 -1.77 -6.83 2.38
CA PHE A 96 -1.27 -8.02 3.06
C PHE A 96 -1.32 -9.27 2.17
N ALA A 97 -2.38 -9.44 1.38
CA ALA A 97 -2.46 -10.50 0.36
C ALA A 97 -1.33 -10.40 -0.67
N GLY A 98 -0.95 -9.18 -1.06
CA GLY A 98 0.23 -8.93 -1.91
C GLY A 98 1.54 -9.35 -1.25
N VAL A 99 1.72 -9.06 0.04
CA VAL A 99 2.89 -9.50 0.82
C VAL A 99 2.97 -11.03 0.91
N CYS A 100 1.84 -11.71 1.08
CA CYS A 100 1.75 -13.18 1.08
C CYS A 100 2.03 -13.80 -0.30
N LYS A 101 2.24 -13.00 -1.36
CA LYS A 101 2.39 -13.44 -2.77
C LYS A 101 1.19 -14.28 -3.25
N SER A 102 0.01 -14.00 -2.71
CA SER A 102 -1.22 -14.75 -2.97
C SER A 102 -2.03 -14.18 -4.14
N SER A 103 -1.39 -13.45 -5.06
CA SER A 103 -2.06 -12.80 -6.20
C SER A 103 -2.74 -13.79 -7.15
N HIS A 104 -2.30 -15.05 -7.18
CA HIS A 104 -2.84 -16.11 -8.02
C HIS A 104 -3.58 -17.21 -7.25
N GLN A 105 -3.70 -17.06 -5.92
CA GLN A 105 -4.44 -17.99 -5.09
C GLN A 105 -5.92 -17.63 -5.06
N ASN A 106 -6.79 -18.60 -4.79
CA ASN A 106 -8.19 -18.28 -4.58
C ASN A 106 -8.27 -17.44 -3.30
N ILE A 107 -8.96 -16.30 -3.38
CA ILE A 107 -9.13 -15.42 -2.23
C ILE A 107 -9.81 -16.13 -1.05
N LEU A 108 -10.56 -17.22 -1.28
CA LEU A 108 -11.14 -18.03 -0.20
C LEU A 108 -10.10 -18.82 0.58
N ASP A 109 -9.01 -19.23 -0.07
CA ASP A 109 -7.97 -20.02 0.57
C ASP A 109 -7.27 -19.20 1.66
N LEU A 110 -7.20 -17.86 1.46
CA LEU A 110 -6.72 -16.93 2.48
C LEU A 110 -7.58 -16.92 3.75
N TRP A 111 -8.87 -17.26 3.64
CA TRP A 111 -9.82 -17.36 4.75
C TRP A 111 -10.02 -18.81 5.24
N ALA A 112 -9.28 -19.80 4.72
CA ALA A 112 -9.48 -21.22 5.02
C ALA A 112 -9.39 -21.57 6.51
N GLU A 113 -10.39 -22.27 7.05
CA GLU A 113 -10.50 -22.65 8.46
C GLU A 113 -9.80 -23.98 8.79
N ASP A 114 -9.26 -24.67 7.80
CA ASP A 114 -8.58 -25.96 7.91
C ASP A 114 -7.17 -25.89 8.52
N GLY A 115 -6.81 -24.73 9.11
CA GLY A 115 -5.51 -24.44 9.68
C GLY A 115 -4.47 -23.94 8.67
N THR A 116 -4.82 -23.84 7.39
CA THR A 116 -3.92 -23.31 6.35
C THR A 116 -4.13 -21.82 6.04
N GLY A 117 -5.29 -21.26 6.41
CA GLY A 117 -5.60 -19.85 6.25
C GLY A 117 -4.90 -18.96 7.28
N ILE A 118 -4.78 -17.66 6.96
CA ILE A 118 -4.12 -16.69 7.83
C ILE A 118 -5.16 -15.94 8.65
N ASP A 119 -5.08 -16.03 9.98
CA ASP A 119 -6.06 -15.46 10.92
C ASP A 119 -6.31 -13.96 10.70
N PHE A 120 -5.29 -13.21 10.27
CA PHE A 120 -5.40 -11.79 9.96
C PHE A 120 -6.60 -11.47 9.06
N PHE A 121 -6.83 -12.26 7.99
CA PHE A 121 -7.89 -12.00 7.04
C PHE A 121 -9.27 -12.12 7.68
N ARG A 122 -9.51 -13.19 8.46
CA ARG A 122 -10.77 -13.41 9.18
C ARG A 122 -11.01 -12.38 10.28
N CYS A 123 -9.96 -12.02 11.02
CA CYS A 123 -10.04 -11.03 12.09
C CYS A 123 -10.33 -9.62 11.55
N ALA A 124 -9.82 -9.29 10.35
CA ALA A 124 -10.05 -7.99 9.73
C ALA A 124 -11.46 -7.86 9.14
N MET A 125 -11.92 -8.85 8.36
CA MET A 125 -13.20 -8.80 7.67
C MET A 125 -13.65 -10.21 7.22
N SER A 126 -14.95 -10.49 7.19
CA SER A 126 -15.42 -11.77 6.64
C SER A 126 -15.17 -11.86 5.12
N SER A 127 -14.90 -13.06 4.60
CA SER A 127 -14.67 -13.28 3.16
C SER A 127 -15.87 -12.84 2.30
N LYS A 128 -17.09 -12.99 2.84
CA LYS A 128 -18.33 -12.53 2.20
C LYS A 128 -18.38 -11.00 2.10
N ARG A 129 -18.08 -10.29 3.19
CA ARG A 129 -18.06 -8.82 3.21
C ARG A 129 -16.95 -8.27 2.32
N PHE A 130 -15.77 -8.89 2.36
CA PHE A 130 -14.64 -8.52 1.51
C PHE A 130 -15.00 -8.61 0.02
N ARG A 131 -15.60 -9.73 -0.43
CA ARG A 131 -16.06 -9.90 -1.81
C ARG A 131 -17.16 -8.92 -2.21
N PHE A 132 -18.10 -8.68 -1.31
CA PHE A 132 -19.15 -7.69 -1.52
C PHE A 132 -18.55 -6.30 -1.76
N LEU A 133 -17.65 -5.86 -0.88
CA LEU A 133 -17.01 -4.55 -0.98
C LEU A 133 -16.14 -4.44 -2.23
N LEU A 134 -15.41 -5.50 -2.62
CA LEU A 134 -14.66 -5.50 -3.89
C LEU A 134 -15.57 -5.26 -5.11
N ARG A 135 -16.77 -5.85 -5.14
CA ARG A 135 -17.73 -5.64 -6.22
C ARG A 135 -18.35 -4.23 -6.18
N ALA A 136 -18.59 -3.73 -4.98
CA ALA A 136 -19.24 -2.44 -4.74
C ALA A 136 -18.30 -1.24 -4.89
N LEU A 137 -16.98 -1.42 -4.78
CA LEU A 137 -16.00 -0.34 -4.72
C LEU A 137 -16.10 0.62 -5.92
N ARG A 138 -16.25 1.92 -5.65
CA ARG A 138 -16.31 2.99 -6.67
C ARG A 138 -15.35 4.12 -6.34
N PHE A 139 -14.92 4.82 -7.39
CA PHE A 139 -13.95 5.92 -7.32
C PHE A 139 -14.49 7.23 -7.91
N ASP A 140 -15.73 7.22 -8.41
CA ASP A 140 -16.43 8.32 -9.06
C ASP A 140 -17.93 8.26 -8.77
N ASP A 141 -18.60 9.40 -8.99
CA ASP A 141 -20.06 9.53 -8.94
C ASP A 141 -20.61 9.08 -10.30
N ASN A 142 -21.30 7.94 -10.32
CA ASN A 142 -21.97 7.35 -11.50
C ASN A 142 -23.45 7.14 -11.22
#